data_AF-A0A4S4AJ35-F1
#
_entry.id   AF-A0A4S4AJ35-F1
#
_cell.length_a   1.000
_cell.length_b   1.000
_cell.length_c   1.000
_cell.angle_alpha   90.00
_cell.angle_beta   90.00
_cell.angle_gamma   90.00
#
_symmetry.space_group_name_H-M   'P 1'
#
loop_
_entity.id
_entity.type
_entity.pdbx_description
1 polymer ?
#
loop_
_entity_poly.entity_id
_entity_poly.type
_entity_poly.pdbx_seq_one_letter_code
_entity_poly.pdbx_strand_id
1 'polypeptide(L)'
;MSDHTDLIIDRAHAFMLIGPIGAGKTTLFNALFGRPGEARKTQAVEYEADLGVDTPGEFFDHPRLHHALICTAADVGTLVYVQGADDFDCRMPPGLMEVYGHKRLIAVITKIDLPTADADRVEALLRVRGIAGPVFRVSVAQPSTLEPLRAALATGRRAAGRTRTHEAHP
;
A
#
# COMPACT_ATOMS: atom_id res chain seq x y z
N MET A 1 -10.27 33.08 -21.36
CA MET A 1 -10.14 32.71 -19.94
C MET A 1 -10.49 31.25 -19.83
N SER A 2 -9.49 30.39 -19.98
CA SER A 2 -9.61 28.94 -19.90
C SER A 2 -9.91 28.54 -18.46
N ASP A 3 -11.02 27.84 -18.31
CA ASP A 3 -11.54 27.28 -17.07
C ASP A 3 -10.57 26.19 -16.59
N HIS A 4 -9.67 26.55 -15.68
CA HIS A 4 -8.87 25.58 -14.94
C HIS A 4 -9.77 25.00 -13.85
N THR A 5 -10.60 24.03 -14.23
CA THR A 5 -11.22 23.14 -13.26
C THR A 5 -10.08 22.34 -12.64
N ASP A 6 -9.64 22.73 -11.45
CA ASP A 6 -8.86 21.86 -10.57
C ASP A 6 -9.70 20.60 -10.37
N LEU A 7 -9.39 19.56 -11.15
CA LEU A 7 -10.00 18.26 -11.04
C LEU A 7 -9.54 17.73 -9.67
N ILE A 8 -10.34 17.95 -8.62
CA ILE A 8 -10.11 17.32 -7.32
C ILE A 8 -10.28 15.82 -7.55
N ILE A 9 -9.15 15.15 -7.73
CA ILE A 9 -9.11 13.70 -7.91
C ILE A 9 -9.42 13.09 -6.54
N ASP A 10 -10.61 12.51 -6.39
CA ASP A 10 -10.98 11.74 -5.19
C ASP A 10 -10.14 10.46 -5.10
N ARG A 11 -9.11 10.49 -4.25
CA ARG A 11 -8.19 9.37 -4.00
C ARG A 11 -8.56 8.53 -2.78
N ALA A 12 -9.78 8.68 -2.24
CA ALA A 12 -10.29 7.83 -1.16
C ALA A 12 -10.30 6.33 -1.54
N HIS A 13 -10.20 6.00 -2.81
CA HIS A 13 -10.14 4.62 -3.32
C HIS A 13 -8.71 4.16 -3.64
N ALA A 14 -7.75 5.07 -3.66
CA ALA A 14 -6.36 4.76 -3.95
C ALA A 14 -5.72 4.00 -2.79
N PHE A 15 -4.72 3.21 -3.12
CA PHE A 15 -3.83 2.61 -2.14
C PHE A 15 -2.42 3.18 -2.24
N MET A 16 -1.71 3.17 -1.12
CA MET A 16 -0.30 3.54 -1.06
C MET A 16 0.51 2.37 -0.53
N LEU A 17 1.58 2.00 -1.24
CA LEU A 17 2.54 1.01 -0.76
C LEU A 17 3.53 1.69 0.18
N ILE A 18 3.71 1.12 1.37
CA ILE A 18 4.67 1.57 2.39
C ILE A 18 5.44 0.37 2.94
N GLY A 19 6.64 0.59 3.48
CA GLY A 19 7.48 -0.47 4.02
C GLY A 19 8.97 -0.26 3.67
N PRO A 20 9.87 -1.09 4.23
CA PRO A 20 11.31 -0.86 4.12
C PRO A 20 11.83 -0.94 2.69
N ILE A 21 13.03 -0.39 2.47
CA ILE A 21 13.79 -0.61 1.23
C ILE A 21 13.98 -2.11 1.02
N GLY A 22 13.84 -2.57 -0.23
CA GLY A 22 14.02 -3.98 -0.58
C GLY A 22 12.84 -4.91 -0.29
N ALA A 23 11.74 -4.42 0.32
CA ALA A 23 10.52 -5.21 0.54
C ALA A 23 9.75 -5.58 -0.75
N GLY A 24 10.17 -5.08 -1.92
CA GLY A 24 9.54 -5.42 -3.20
C GLY A 24 8.31 -4.58 -3.56
N LYS A 25 8.16 -3.36 -3.01
CA LYS A 25 7.05 -2.44 -3.29
C LYS A 25 6.87 -2.17 -4.79
N THR A 26 7.89 -1.65 -5.46
CA THR A 26 7.85 -1.32 -6.89
C THR A 26 7.60 -2.56 -7.76
N THR A 27 8.20 -3.70 -7.41
CA THR A 27 7.97 -4.97 -8.11
C THR A 27 6.51 -5.43 -7.95
N LEU A 28 5.97 -5.36 -6.74
CA LEU A 28 4.57 -5.67 -6.45
C LEU A 28 3.63 -4.70 -7.18
N PHE A 29 3.96 -3.41 -7.19
CA PHE A 29 3.21 -2.37 -7.89
C PHE A 29 3.09 -2.69 -9.38
N ASN A 30 4.22 -2.92 -10.05
CA ASN A 30 4.26 -3.27 -11.47
C ASN A 30 3.46 -4.56 -11.75
N ALA A 31 3.59 -5.56 -10.89
CA ALA A 31 2.80 -6.79 -11.01
C ALA A 31 1.30 -6.50 -10.87
N LEU A 32 0.87 -5.69 -9.89
CA LEU A 32 -0.53 -5.30 -9.69
C LEU A 32 -1.11 -4.52 -10.88
N PHE A 33 -0.31 -3.79 -11.66
CA PHE A 33 -0.79 -3.07 -12.84
C PHE A 33 -0.51 -3.78 -14.17
N GLY A 34 -0.02 -5.03 -14.13
CA GLY A 34 0.27 -5.79 -15.35
C GLY A 34 1.35 -5.14 -16.23
N ARG A 35 2.31 -4.44 -15.61
CA ARG A 35 3.42 -3.74 -16.28
C ARG A 35 4.65 -4.65 -16.29
N PRO A 36 4.97 -5.35 -17.39
CA PRO A 36 6.19 -6.14 -17.48
C PRO A 36 7.39 -5.19 -17.59
N GLY A 37 8.19 -5.07 -16.54
CA GLY A 37 9.42 -4.28 -16.54
C GLY A 37 10.27 -4.48 -15.29
N GLU A 38 11.59 -4.36 -15.42
CA GLU A 38 12.50 -4.36 -14.28
C GLU A 38 12.11 -3.24 -13.30
N ALA A 39 11.91 -3.59 -12.03
CA ALA A 39 11.71 -2.61 -10.97
C ALA A 39 12.98 -1.77 -10.82
N ARG A 40 13.00 -0.58 -11.42
CA ARG A 40 14.04 0.41 -11.16
C ARG A 40 13.79 1.02 -9.79
N LYS A 41 14.85 1.28 -9.01
CA LYS A 41 14.71 1.95 -7.71
C LYS A 41 13.98 3.29 -7.90
N THR A 42 12.79 3.39 -7.34
CA THR A 42 11.96 4.60 -7.32
C THR A 42 12.69 5.70 -6.54
N GLN A 43 13.20 6.72 -7.24
CA GLN A 43 13.81 7.91 -6.63
C GLN A 43 12.82 9.10 -6.51
N ALA A 44 11.58 8.94 -6.99
CA ALA A 44 10.49 9.91 -6.92
C ALA A 44 9.16 9.19 -6.75
N VAL A 45 8.16 9.77 -6.07
CA VAL A 45 6.83 9.14 -5.91
C VAL A 45 6.20 8.90 -7.27
N GLU A 46 5.91 7.64 -7.59
CA GLU A 46 5.24 7.26 -8.84
C GLU A 46 3.75 7.08 -8.58
N TYR A 47 2.94 7.86 -9.29
CA TYR A 47 1.48 7.78 -9.27
C TYR A 47 0.99 6.99 -10.48
N GLU A 48 0.14 5.99 -10.25
CA GLU A 48 -0.57 5.28 -11.30
C GLU A 48 -2.04 5.65 -11.27
N ALA A 49 -2.48 6.36 -12.32
CA ALA A 49 -3.86 6.63 -12.71
C ALA A 49 -4.86 6.63 -11.54
N ASP A 50 -4.62 7.50 -10.55
CA ASP A 50 -5.48 7.74 -9.39
C ASP A 50 -5.76 6.54 -8.46
N LEU A 51 -5.04 5.42 -8.66
CA LEU A 51 -5.32 4.13 -8.04
C LEU A 51 -4.21 3.68 -7.08
N GLY A 52 -2.95 4.02 -7.37
CA GLY A 52 -1.80 3.52 -6.63
C GLY A 52 -0.69 4.56 -6.47
N VAL A 53 -0.09 4.60 -5.28
CA VAL A 53 1.11 5.40 -4.97
C VAL A 53 2.27 4.46 -4.61
N ASP A 54 3.31 4.40 -5.44
CA ASP A 54 4.59 3.77 -5.08
C ASP A 54 5.49 4.81 -4.39
N THR A 55 5.97 4.48 -3.19
CA THR A 55 6.85 5.37 -2.43
C THR A 55 8.27 4.83 -2.35
N PRO A 56 9.29 5.72 -2.48
CA PRO A 56 10.66 5.35 -2.16
C PRO A 56 10.73 4.79 -0.74
N GLY A 57 11.38 3.64 -0.55
CA GLY A 57 11.55 3.04 0.79
C GLY A 57 12.27 3.97 1.78
N GLU A 58 13.04 4.94 1.27
CA GLU A 58 13.69 5.97 2.08
C GLU A 58 12.71 6.82 2.89
N PHE A 59 11.45 6.97 2.45
CA PHE A 59 10.43 7.72 3.19
C PHE A 59 10.03 6.99 4.48
N PHE A 60 10.20 5.68 4.48
CA PHE A 60 9.90 4.80 5.58
C PHE A 60 11.12 4.55 6.48
N ASP A 61 12.32 4.44 5.90
CA ASP A 61 13.55 4.16 6.64
C ASP A 61 14.21 5.44 7.23
N HIS A 62 13.90 6.64 6.74
CA HIS A 62 14.46 7.89 7.27
C HIS A 62 13.42 8.71 8.08
N PRO A 63 13.62 8.90 9.40
CA PRO A 63 12.71 9.67 10.24
C PRO A 63 12.41 11.10 9.77
N ARG A 64 13.36 11.73 9.07
CA ARG A 64 13.21 13.09 8.52
C ARG A 64 12.21 13.17 7.36
N LEU A 65 11.90 12.04 6.72
CA LEU A 65 10.99 11.96 5.57
C LEU A 65 9.59 11.48 5.96
N HIS A 66 9.34 11.17 7.24
CA HIS A 66 8.02 10.75 7.72
C HIS A 66 6.92 11.78 7.40
N HIS A 67 7.23 13.08 7.40
CA HIS A 67 6.27 14.12 7.01
C HIS A 67 5.77 13.94 5.57
N ALA A 68 6.65 13.59 4.62
CA ALA A 68 6.26 13.32 3.23
C ALA A 68 5.35 12.08 3.13
N LEU A 69 5.62 11.06 3.95
CA LEU A 69 4.78 9.87 4.08
C LEU A 69 3.39 10.22 4.67
N ILE A 70 3.35 11.10 5.68
CA ILE A 70 2.13 11.64 6.29
C ILE A 70 1.27 12.41 5.30
N CYS A 71 1.84 13.39 4.61
CA CYS A 71 1.10 14.17 3.62
C CYS A 71 0.58 13.29 2.48
N THR A 72 1.39 12.37 1.96
CA THR A 72 0.98 11.52 0.82
C THR A 72 -0.09 10.50 1.23
N ALA A 73 -0.03 9.99 2.48
CA ALA A 73 -1.01 9.07 3.00
C ALA A 73 -2.35 9.74 3.37
N ALA A 74 -2.39 11.06 3.54
CA ALA A 74 -3.60 11.78 3.94
C ALA A 74 -4.75 11.56 2.94
N ASP A 75 -4.44 11.55 1.64
CA ASP A 75 -5.42 11.53 0.56
C ASP A 75 -5.80 10.11 0.08
N VAL A 76 -5.10 9.06 0.55
CA VAL A 76 -5.40 7.66 0.16
C VAL A 76 -6.30 6.97 1.18
N GLY A 77 -7.23 6.12 0.72
CA GLY A 77 -8.11 5.39 1.63
C GLY A 77 -7.55 4.06 2.15
N THR A 78 -6.57 3.48 1.45
CA THR A 78 -5.94 2.21 1.85
C THR A 78 -4.43 2.36 1.97
N LEU A 79 -3.87 1.92 3.10
CA LEU A 79 -2.43 1.73 3.27
C LEU A 79 -2.08 0.25 3.11
N VAL A 80 -1.07 -0.04 2.31
CA VAL A 80 -0.58 -1.39 2.07
C VAL A 80 0.85 -1.47 2.60
N TYR A 81 1.00 -2.12 3.75
CA TYR A 81 2.29 -2.38 4.36
C TYR A 81 2.96 -3.59 3.70
N VAL A 82 4.14 -3.40 3.12
CA VAL A 82 4.86 -4.41 2.37
C VAL A 82 6.12 -4.83 3.14
N GLN A 83 6.24 -6.12 3.43
CA GLN A 83 7.39 -6.74 4.09
C GLN A 83 7.87 -7.94 3.26
N GLY A 84 9.19 -8.12 3.12
CA GLY A 84 9.72 -9.33 2.48
C GLY A 84 9.64 -10.54 3.41
N ALA A 85 9.29 -11.72 2.87
CA ALA A 85 9.33 -12.97 3.63
C ALA A 85 10.76 -13.38 4.07
N ASP A 86 11.77 -12.77 3.46
CA ASP A 86 13.20 -12.92 3.73
C ASP A 86 13.76 -11.88 4.73
N ASP A 87 12.94 -10.93 5.19
CA ASP A 87 13.33 -9.87 6.14
C ASP A 87 12.56 -10.01 7.46
N PHE A 88 13.28 -10.37 8.52
CA PHE A 88 12.74 -10.58 9.86
C PHE A 88 12.86 -9.37 10.78
N ASP A 89 13.29 -8.22 10.24
CA ASP A 89 13.35 -6.97 10.96
C ASP A 89 12.23 -6.04 10.49
N CYS A 90 11.14 -6.01 11.26
CA CYS A 90 10.01 -5.13 11.00
C CYS A 90 10.31 -3.75 11.57
N ARG A 91 10.76 -2.87 10.67
CA ARG A 91 11.13 -1.48 10.95
C ARG A 91 9.92 -0.52 10.90
N MET A 92 8.77 -0.91 11.44
CA MET A 92 7.58 -0.03 11.44
C MET A 92 7.80 1.23 12.27
N PRO A 93 7.66 2.45 11.69
CA PRO A 93 7.80 3.69 12.43
C PRO A 93 6.87 3.74 13.64
N PRO A 94 7.34 4.21 14.80
CA PRO A 94 6.50 4.45 15.96
C PRO A 94 5.35 5.40 15.62
N GLY A 95 4.14 5.13 16.13
CA GLY A 95 2.96 5.97 15.91
C GLY A 95 2.33 5.86 14.52
N LEU A 96 2.91 5.12 13.56
CA LEU A 96 2.32 4.93 12.23
C LEU A 96 0.88 4.38 12.32
N MET A 97 0.67 3.38 13.19
CA MET A 97 -0.65 2.80 13.41
C MET A 97 -1.61 3.73 14.16
N GLU A 98 -1.08 4.64 14.98
CA GLU A 98 -1.88 5.64 15.70
C GLU A 98 -2.35 6.74 14.74
N VAL A 99 -1.45 7.22 13.87
CA VAL A 99 -1.74 8.26 12.87
C VAL A 99 -2.74 7.75 11.82
N TYR A 100 -2.66 6.48 11.42
CA TYR A 100 -3.52 5.94 10.37
C TYR A 100 -4.53 4.89 10.83
N GLY A 101 -4.81 4.79 12.13
CA GLY A 101 -5.74 3.78 12.67
C GLY A 101 -7.18 3.89 12.14
N HIS A 102 -7.53 5.04 11.55
CA HIS A 102 -8.82 5.27 10.89
C HIS A 102 -8.83 4.85 9.41
N LYS A 103 -7.68 4.55 8.80
CA LYS A 103 -7.55 4.12 7.41
C LYS A 103 -7.57 2.60 7.32
N ARG A 104 -7.96 2.09 6.16
CA ARG A 104 -7.90 0.65 5.89
C ARG A 104 -6.44 0.23 5.73
N LEU A 105 -5.95 -0.62 6.62
CA LEU A 105 -4.61 -1.19 6.55
C LEU A 105 -4.64 -2.63 6.03
N ILE A 106 -3.82 -2.92 5.04
CA ILE A 106 -3.52 -4.26 4.52
C ILE A 106 -2.04 -4.52 4.70
N ALA A 107 -1.67 -5.72 5.13
CA ALA A 107 -0.29 -6.18 5.07
C ALA A 107 -0.08 -7.14 3.88
N VAL A 108 1.09 -7.04 3.26
CA VAL A 108 1.52 -7.91 2.17
C VAL A 108 2.93 -8.42 2.47
N ILE A 109 3.05 -9.75 2.52
CA ILE A 109 4.32 -10.45 2.66
C ILE A 109 4.74 -10.91 1.26
N THR A 110 5.79 -10.30 0.73
CA THR A 110 6.31 -10.57 -0.63
C THR A 110 7.40 -11.64 -0.62
N LYS A 111 7.84 -12.08 -1.80
CA LYS A 111 8.99 -12.97 -2.00
C LYS A 111 8.87 -14.33 -1.28
N ILE A 112 7.64 -14.83 -1.12
CA ILE A 112 7.38 -16.13 -0.47
C ILE A 112 7.96 -17.33 -1.24
N ASP A 113 8.42 -17.09 -2.47
CA ASP A 113 9.11 -18.06 -3.33
C ASP A 113 10.60 -18.21 -3.03
N LEU A 114 11.20 -17.32 -2.23
CA LEU A 114 12.63 -17.39 -1.94
C LEU A 114 12.96 -18.57 -0.99
N PRO A 115 14.12 -19.23 -1.15
CA PRO A 115 14.53 -20.31 -0.25
C PRO A 115 14.70 -19.87 1.21
N THR A 116 14.98 -18.58 1.43
CA THR A 116 15.14 -17.98 2.76
C THR A 116 13.83 -17.43 3.34
N ALA A 117 12.71 -17.60 2.63
CA ALA A 117 11.43 -17.07 3.05
C ALA A 117 10.86 -17.82 4.27
N ASP A 118 10.38 -17.07 5.25
CA ASP A 118 9.58 -17.57 6.37
C ASP A 118 8.41 -16.62 6.62
N ALA A 119 7.35 -16.83 5.84
CA ALA A 119 6.17 -15.97 5.86
C ALA A 119 5.38 -16.07 7.17
N ASP A 120 5.42 -17.22 7.85
CA ASP A 120 4.75 -17.40 9.15
C ASP A 120 5.42 -16.56 10.23
N ARG A 121 6.76 -16.59 10.29
CA ARG A 121 7.53 -15.76 11.21
C ARG A 121 7.33 -14.28 10.93
N VAL A 122 7.32 -13.87 9.66
CA VAL A 122 7.07 -12.48 9.29
C VAL A 122 5.65 -12.07 9.68
N GLU A 123 4.63 -12.90 9.43
CA GLU A 123 3.26 -12.57 9.85
C GLU A 123 3.17 -12.41 11.38
N ALA A 124 3.76 -13.32 12.15
CA ALA A 124 3.79 -13.21 13.61
C ALA A 124 4.43 -11.88 14.07
N LEU A 125 5.52 -11.47 13.42
CA LEU A 125 6.18 -10.19 13.69
C LEU A 125 5.27 -8.98 13.39
N LEU A 126 4.55 -9.00 12.27
CA LEU A 126 3.59 -7.94 11.92
C LEU A 126 2.44 -7.85 12.93
N ARG A 127 1.94 -8.98 13.43
CA ARG A 127 0.90 -9.02 14.47
C ARG A 127 1.38 -8.41 15.78
N VAL A 128 2.60 -8.75 16.22
CA VAL A 128 3.22 -8.16 17.44
C VAL A 128 3.36 -6.63 17.31
N ARG A 129 3.54 -6.12 16.09
CA ARG A 129 3.62 -4.68 15.81
C ARG A 129 2.26 -3.99 15.63
N GLY A 130 1.16 -4.70 15.85
CA GLY A 130 -0.19 -4.12 15.87
C GLY A 130 -0.93 -4.15 14.53
N ILE A 131 -0.43 -4.85 13.51
CA ILE A 131 -1.19 -5.05 12.28
C ILE A 131 -2.38 -5.99 12.54
N ALA A 132 -3.56 -5.42 12.72
CA ALA A 132 -4.81 -6.17 12.90
C ALA A 132 -5.53 -6.48 11.56
N GLY A 133 -5.14 -5.80 10.47
CA GLY A 133 -5.75 -5.95 9.15
C GLY A 133 -5.46 -7.31 8.48
N PRO A 134 -6.04 -7.55 7.29
CA PRO A 134 -5.74 -8.74 6.50
C PRO A 134 -4.27 -8.77 6.06
N VAL A 135 -3.69 -9.97 6.03
CA VAL A 135 -2.32 -10.23 5.56
C VAL A 135 -2.41 -11.09 4.31
N PHE A 136 -1.75 -10.66 3.23
CA PHE A 136 -1.66 -11.40 1.98
C PHE A 136 -0.23 -11.87 1.75
N ARG A 137 -0.05 -13.13 1.40
CA ARG A 137 1.25 -13.73 1.07
C ARG A 137 1.35 -13.83 -0.44
N VAL A 138 2.34 -13.17 -1.02
CA VAL A 138 2.43 -13.01 -2.48
C VAL A 138 3.84 -13.31 -3.01
N SER A 139 3.87 -13.88 -4.20
CA SER A 139 5.06 -13.99 -5.03
C SER A 139 4.73 -13.49 -6.42
N VAL A 140 5.54 -12.59 -6.94
CA VAL A 140 5.39 -12.13 -8.34
C VAL A 140 5.77 -13.23 -9.34
N ALA A 141 6.54 -14.24 -8.92
CA ALA A 141 6.83 -15.44 -9.71
C ALA A 141 5.62 -16.38 -9.81
N GLN A 142 4.62 -16.23 -8.92
CA GLN A 142 3.40 -17.02 -8.88
C GLN A 142 2.17 -16.11 -8.97
N PRO A 143 1.74 -15.70 -10.19
CA PRO A 143 0.69 -14.68 -10.36
C PRO A 143 -0.63 -14.98 -9.65
N SER A 144 -0.99 -16.27 -9.49
CA SER A 144 -2.18 -16.70 -8.76
C SER A 144 -2.22 -16.20 -7.31
N THR A 145 -1.06 -15.99 -6.69
CA THR A 145 -0.95 -15.46 -5.31
C THR A 145 -1.36 -14.00 -5.21
N LEU A 146 -1.37 -13.25 -6.31
CA LEU A 146 -1.78 -11.84 -6.35
C LEU A 146 -3.30 -11.67 -6.44
N GLU A 147 -4.04 -12.68 -6.89
CA GLU A 147 -5.49 -12.57 -7.12
C GLU A 147 -6.30 -12.20 -5.86
N PRO A 148 -6.06 -12.81 -4.67
CA PRO A 148 -6.74 -12.40 -3.45
C PRO A 148 -6.45 -10.95 -3.07
N LEU A 149 -5.21 -10.49 -3.28
CA LEU A 149 -4.81 -9.11 -3.02
C LEU A 149 -5.52 -8.14 -3.98
N ARG A 150 -5.58 -8.46 -5.28
CA ARG A 150 -6.32 -7.67 -6.28
C ARG A 150 -7.79 -7.53 -5.91
N ALA A 151 -8.44 -8.63 -5.54
CA ALA A 151 -9.84 -8.62 -5.13
C ALA A 151 -10.06 -7.76 -3.87
N ALA A 152 -9.16 -7.85 -2.89
CA ALA A 152 -9.23 -7.05 -1.68
C ALA A 152 -9.02 -5.55 -1.93
N LEU A 153 -8.10 -5.17 -2.83
CA LEU A 153 -7.90 -3.78 -3.25
C LEU A 153 -9.10 -3.27 -4.06
N ALA A 154 -9.71 -4.10 -4.90
CA ALA A 154 -10.90 -3.74 -5.67
C ALA A 154 -12.17 -3.57 -4.79
N THR A 155 -12.30 -4.30 -3.68
CA THR A 155 -13.48 -4.20 -2.80
C THR A 155 -13.56 -2.85 -2.08
N GLY A 156 -12.41 -2.24 -1.77
CA GLY A 156 -12.35 -0.86 -1.28
C GLY A 156 -13.04 0.16 -2.21
N ARG A 157 -13.16 -0.17 -3.50
CA ARG A 157 -13.85 0.67 -4.52
C ARG A 157 -15.38 0.68 -4.39
N ARG A 158 -16.00 -0.36 -3.81
CA ARG A 158 -17.47 -0.50 -3.79
C ARG A 158 -18.14 0.09 -2.56
N ALA A 159 -17.42 0.23 -1.44
CA ALA A 159 -17.98 0.75 -0.19
C ALA A 159 -18.27 2.26 -0.24
N ALA A 160 -17.48 3.05 -0.96
CA ALA A 160 -17.65 4.49 -1.06
C ALA A 160 -18.66 4.95 -2.14
N GLY A 161 -19.13 4.03 -3.00
CA GLY A 161 -20.20 4.31 -3.96
C GLY A 161 -21.63 4.34 -3.39
N ARG A 162 -21.82 4.18 -2.07
CA ARG A 162 -23.16 4.10 -1.43
C ARG A 162 -23.56 5.31 -0.57
N THR A 163 -22.76 6.36 -0.45
CA THR A 163 -23.06 7.48 0.48
C THR A 163 -23.58 8.76 -0.18
N ARG A 164 -24.19 8.70 -1.38
CA ARG A 164 -24.97 9.82 -1.91
C ARG A 164 -26.34 9.37 -2.39
N THR A 165 -27.23 9.12 -1.43
CA THR A 165 -28.67 9.24 -1.68
C THR A 165 -29.19 10.40 -0.84
N HIS A 166 -29.55 11.46 -1.56
CA HIS A 166 -30.44 12.55 -1.23
C HIS A 166 -31.15 12.50 0.14
N GLU A 167 -30.87 13.49 0.97
CA GLU A 167 -31.91 14.16 1.74
C GLU A 167 -31.91 15.64 1.33
N ALA A 168 -32.66 15.93 0.28
CA ALA A 168 -33.31 17.23 0.15
C ALA A 168 -34.65 17.09 0.88
N HIS A 169 -34.88 17.92 1.88
CA HIS A 169 -36.19 18.10 2.49
C HIS A 169 -36.52 19.60 2.58
N PRO A 170 -37.81 19.93 2.55
CA PRO A 170 -38.40 21.01 1.77
C PRO A 170 -38.34 22.40 2.41
#